data_AF-A0A933ZRA7-F1
#
_entry.id   AF-A0A933ZRA7-F1
#
_cell.length_a   1.000
_cell.length_b   1.000
_cell.length_c   1.000
_cell.angle_alpha   90.00
_cell.angle_beta   90.00
_cell.angle_gamma   90.00
#
_symmetry.space_group_name_H-M   'P 1'
#
loop_
_entity.id
_entity.type
_entity.pdbx_description
1 polymer ?
#
loop_
_entity_poly.entity_id
_entity_poly.type
_entity_poly.pdbx_seq_one_letter_code
_entity_poly.pdbx_strand_id
1 'polypeptide(L)'
;KQKIEEERRAKVEERKRLAEEKKRAAEEAKQKIEEEKRAKVEEQRRLAEAARKAKEEEKARIDAERKAKDEEKKRTTEDARKAKESPPQPAQAAQPAAPPAEPVKPVQVDRNVPGFVEEDAKAAVEAIAKEISLSVLSDNGCPNNGDYVTVKLLAPFDGLDKDARVILRIQNLSLGPTRPGANLAFSGLRRLGRTPDGTFVYCGRGQAFPYKAP
;
A
#
# COMPACT_ATOMS: atom_id res chain seq x y z
N LYS A 1 -15.31 -81.45 3.79
CA LYS A 1 -14.52 -80.86 4.90
C LYS A 1 -13.34 -80.02 4.39
N GLN A 2 -12.46 -80.54 3.51
CA GLN A 2 -11.31 -79.79 2.98
C GLN A 2 -11.65 -78.47 2.26
N LYS A 3 -12.63 -78.44 1.33
CA LYS A 3 -13.02 -77.18 0.63
C LYS A 3 -13.46 -76.05 1.57
N ILE A 4 -14.12 -76.38 2.68
CA ILE A 4 -14.61 -75.39 3.66
C ILE A 4 -13.44 -74.80 4.46
N GLU A 5 -12.41 -75.60 4.72
CA GLU A 5 -11.21 -75.15 5.44
C GLU A 5 -10.31 -74.28 4.56
N GLU A 6 -10.21 -74.60 3.27
CA GLU A 6 -9.50 -73.81 2.27
C GLU A 6 -10.15 -72.44 2.05
N GLU A 7 -11.49 -72.38 1.95
CA GLU A 7 -12.23 -71.11 1.84
C GLU A 7 -12.08 -70.25 3.10
N ARG A 8 -12.06 -70.86 4.30
CA ARG A 8 -11.78 -70.12 5.55
C ARG A 8 -10.36 -69.58 5.58
N ARG A 9 -9.35 -70.32 5.10
CA ARG A 9 -7.97 -69.83 4.99
C ARG A 9 -7.86 -68.67 4.00
N ALA A 10 -8.50 -68.78 2.83
CA ALA A 10 -8.51 -67.71 1.83
C ALA A 10 -9.12 -66.41 2.37
N LYS A 11 -10.26 -66.48 3.05
CA LYS A 11 -10.91 -65.31 3.67
C LYS A 11 -10.05 -64.64 4.77
N VAL A 12 -9.28 -65.44 5.52
CA VAL A 12 -8.37 -64.89 6.54
C VAL A 12 -7.18 -64.21 5.90
N GLU A 13 -6.60 -64.78 4.83
CA GLU A 13 -5.49 -64.16 4.12
C GLU A 13 -5.91 -62.87 3.40
N GLU A 14 -7.08 -62.86 2.77
CA GLU A 14 -7.65 -61.66 2.14
C GLU A 14 -7.90 -60.55 3.17
N ARG A 15 -8.50 -60.87 4.32
CA ARG A 15 -8.65 -59.91 5.42
C ARG A 15 -7.31 -59.38 5.93
N LYS A 16 -6.28 -60.22 5.99
CA LYS A 16 -4.95 -59.83 6.43
C LYS A 16 -4.29 -58.86 5.45
N ARG A 17 -4.42 -59.12 4.13
CA ARG A 17 -3.95 -58.21 3.08
C ARG A 17 -4.68 -56.87 3.11
N LEU A 18 -6.00 -56.89 3.24
CA LEU A 18 -6.80 -55.66 3.33
C LEU A 18 -6.44 -54.80 4.55
N ALA A 19 -6.13 -55.45 5.68
CA ALA A 19 -5.70 -54.76 6.89
C ALA A 19 -4.30 -54.13 6.74
N GLU A 20 -3.37 -54.82 6.06
CA GLU A 20 -2.02 -54.30 5.82
C GLU A 20 -2.04 -53.13 4.82
N GLU A 21 -2.85 -53.22 3.76
CA GLU A 21 -3.02 -52.14 2.79
C GLU A 21 -3.64 -50.89 3.44
N LYS A 22 -4.68 -51.05 4.26
CA LYS A 22 -5.25 -49.93 5.04
C LYS A 22 -4.24 -49.30 5.99
N LYS A 23 -3.35 -50.11 6.58
CA LYS A 23 -2.29 -49.60 7.46
C LYS A 23 -1.27 -48.76 6.68
N ARG A 24 -0.85 -49.22 5.49
CA ARG A 24 0.06 -48.44 4.60
C ARG A 24 -0.59 -47.15 4.12
N ALA A 25 -1.86 -47.20 3.69
CA ALA A 25 -2.59 -46.03 3.26
C ALA A 25 -2.73 -44.98 4.38
N ALA A 26 -2.97 -45.43 5.63
CA ALA A 26 -3.05 -44.54 6.78
C ALA A 26 -1.69 -43.90 7.13
N GLU A 27 -0.58 -44.62 7.02
CA GLU A 27 0.77 -44.05 7.19
C GLU A 27 1.12 -43.06 6.09
N GLU A 28 0.84 -43.38 4.83
CA GLU A 28 1.13 -42.49 3.71
C GLU A 28 0.31 -41.18 3.81
N ALA A 29 -0.96 -41.28 4.24
CA ALA A 29 -1.78 -40.12 4.52
C ALA A 29 -1.21 -39.26 5.66
N LYS A 30 -0.71 -39.89 6.74
CA LYS A 30 -0.04 -39.17 7.83
C LYS A 30 1.23 -38.45 7.37
N GLN A 31 2.06 -39.12 6.58
CA GLN A 31 3.28 -38.51 6.05
C GLN A 31 2.98 -37.30 5.16
N LYS A 32 1.98 -37.39 4.28
CA LYS A 32 1.55 -36.24 3.44
C LYS A 32 1.05 -35.06 4.28
N ILE A 33 0.27 -35.32 5.33
CA ILE A 33 -0.20 -34.26 6.23
C ILE A 33 0.97 -33.62 7.00
N GLU A 34 1.95 -34.42 7.43
CA GLU A 34 3.14 -33.91 8.12
C GLU A 34 4.04 -33.09 7.19
N GLU A 35 4.26 -33.56 5.96
CA GLU A 35 5.01 -32.84 4.94
C GLU A 35 4.35 -31.52 4.56
N GLU A 36 3.02 -31.50 4.36
CA GLU A 36 2.28 -30.26 4.10
C GLU A 36 2.40 -29.26 5.25
N LYS A 37 2.32 -29.74 6.50
CA LYS A 37 2.54 -28.89 7.68
C LYS A 37 3.96 -28.33 7.70
N ARG A 38 4.96 -29.15 7.39
CA ARG A 38 6.37 -28.73 7.36
C ARG A 38 6.61 -27.68 6.28
N ALA A 39 6.02 -27.86 5.09
CA ALA A 39 6.09 -26.90 3.99
C ALA A 39 5.44 -25.57 4.37
N LYS A 40 4.25 -25.59 4.98
CA LYS A 40 3.58 -24.37 5.46
C LYS A 40 4.39 -23.61 6.51
N VAL A 41 5.02 -24.32 7.45
CA VAL A 41 5.88 -23.69 8.47
C VAL A 41 7.14 -23.09 7.83
N GLU A 42 7.75 -23.77 6.85
CA GLU A 42 8.91 -23.23 6.14
C GLU A 42 8.55 -21.98 5.33
N GLU A 43 7.42 -22.00 4.60
CA GLU A 43 6.95 -20.85 3.84
C GLU A 43 6.69 -19.65 4.76
N GLN A 44 6.00 -19.88 5.89
CA GLN A 44 5.73 -18.82 6.86
C GLN A 44 7.02 -18.24 7.45
N ARG A 45 8.03 -19.08 7.71
CA ARG A 45 9.35 -18.65 8.17
C ARG A 45 10.07 -17.80 7.12
N ARG A 46 10.04 -18.19 5.84
CA ARG A 46 10.62 -17.39 4.74
C ARG A 46 9.94 -16.04 4.59
N LEU A 47 8.61 -16.00 4.68
CA LEU A 47 7.84 -14.75 4.62
C LEU A 47 8.16 -13.83 5.81
N ALA A 48 8.30 -14.39 7.02
CA ALA A 48 8.68 -13.62 8.20
C ALA A 48 10.11 -13.05 8.09
N GLU A 49 11.04 -13.82 7.55
CA GLU A 49 12.43 -13.38 7.34
C GLU A 49 12.51 -12.27 6.28
N ALA A 50 11.80 -12.43 5.15
CA ALA A 50 11.71 -11.41 4.11
C ALA A 50 11.09 -10.11 4.64
N ALA A 51 10.01 -10.20 5.43
CA ALA A 51 9.39 -9.04 6.06
C ALA A 51 10.31 -8.35 7.06
N ARG A 52 11.12 -9.10 7.81
CA ARG A 52 12.10 -8.53 8.75
C ARG A 52 13.21 -7.79 8.00
N LYS A 53 13.72 -8.38 6.90
CA LYS A 53 14.75 -7.76 6.06
C LYS A 53 14.23 -6.48 5.39
N ALA A 54 13.01 -6.49 4.87
CA ALA A 54 12.38 -5.29 4.29
C ALA A 54 12.25 -4.16 5.32
N LYS A 55 11.81 -4.47 6.55
CA LYS A 55 11.73 -3.49 7.64
C LYS A 55 13.10 -2.93 8.05
N GLU A 56 14.14 -3.74 8.00
CA GLU A 56 15.51 -3.29 8.32
C GLU A 56 16.06 -2.37 7.22
N GLU A 57 15.84 -2.71 5.95
CA GLU A 57 16.24 -1.85 4.83
C GLU A 57 15.48 -0.52 4.83
N GLU A 58 14.18 -0.53 5.10
CA GLU A 58 13.38 0.70 5.21
C GLU A 58 13.90 1.60 6.35
N LYS A 59 14.18 1.01 7.52
CA LYS A 59 14.78 1.76 8.65
C LYS A 59 16.13 2.36 8.28
N ALA A 60 16.97 1.62 7.56
CA ALA A 60 18.27 2.12 7.12
C ALA A 60 18.11 3.30 6.14
N ARG A 61 17.15 3.24 5.21
CA ARG A 61 16.84 4.35 4.29
C ARG A 61 16.34 5.59 5.02
N ILE A 62 15.44 5.42 5.99
CA ILE A 62 14.91 6.54 6.80
C ILE A 62 16.03 7.20 7.61
N ASP A 63 16.92 6.42 8.24
CA ASP A 63 18.04 6.98 9.01
C ASP A 63 19.06 7.70 8.11
N ALA A 64 19.33 7.17 6.91
CA ALA A 64 20.17 7.82 5.92
C ALA A 64 19.57 9.16 5.45
N GLU A 65 18.26 9.20 5.16
CA GLU A 65 17.59 10.44 4.76
C GLU A 65 17.59 11.47 5.89
N ARG A 66 17.37 11.05 7.13
CA ARG A 66 17.42 11.96 8.29
C ARG A 66 18.81 12.56 8.48
N LYS A 67 19.88 11.76 8.32
CA LYS A 67 21.26 12.25 8.36
C LYS A 67 21.55 13.25 7.24
N ALA A 68 21.08 12.98 6.02
CA ALA A 68 21.24 13.92 4.90
C ALA A 68 20.54 15.26 5.16
N LYS A 69 19.31 15.24 5.68
CA LYS A 69 18.56 16.46 6.03
C LYS A 69 19.21 17.24 7.18
N ASP A 70 19.76 16.56 8.19
CA ASP A 70 20.47 17.23 9.29
C ASP A 70 21.75 17.92 8.78
N GLU A 71 22.49 17.28 7.88
CA GLU A 71 23.69 17.86 7.29
C GLU A 71 23.38 19.06 6.37
N GLU A 72 22.31 19.00 5.57
CA GLU A 72 21.84 20.12 4.76
C GLU A 72 21.42 21.31 5.64
N LYS A 73 20.74 21.04 6.77
CA LYS A 73 20.32 22.07 7.72
C LYS A 73 21.50 22.72 8.44
N LYS A 74 22.59 21.97 8.69
CA LYS A 74 23.84 22.55 9.22
C LYS A 74 24.54 23.45 8.20
N ARG A 75 24.60 23.04 6.93
CA ARG A 75 25.22 23.86 5.87
C ARG A 75 24.45 25.16 5.64
N THR A 76 23.12 25.11 5.64
CA THR A 76 22.28 26.31 5.48
C THR A 76 22.33 27.25 6.68
N THR A 77 22.48 26.74 7.91
CA THR A 77 22.67 27.58 9.10
C THR A 77 24.07 28.20 9.20
N GLU A 78 25.12 27.50 8.75
CA GLU A 78 26.47 28.07 8.60
C GLU A 78 26.51 29.19 7.53
N ASP A 79 25.89 28.96 6.37
CA ASP A 79 25.86 29.95 5.28
C ASP A 79 25.07 31.21 5.67
N ALA A 80 23.94 31.04 6.37
CA ALA A 80 23.15 32.15 6.92
C ALA A 80 23.91 32.93 8.01
N ARG A 81 24.82 32.29 8.74
CA ARG A 81 25.66 32.95 9.74
C ARG A 81 26.76 33.78 9.07
N LYS A 82 27.32 33.28 7.97
CA LYS A 82 28.31 34.01 7.15
C LYS A 82 27.71 35.20 6.41
N ALA A 83 26.45 35.09 5.96
CA ALA A 83 25.72 36.18 5.31
C ALA A 83 25.36 37.36 6.24
N LYS A 84 25.35 37.14 7.57
CA LYS A 84 25.12 38.20 8.57
C LYS A 84 26.37 38.97 9.01
N GLU A 85 27.55 38.61 8.50
CA GLU A 85 28.83 39.26 8.85
C GLU A 85 29.34 40.24 7.77
N SER A 86 28.55 40.53 6.72
CA SER A 86 28.90 41.57 5.72
C SER A 86 28.11 42.87 5.95
N PRO A 87 28.76 44.05 5.97
CA PRO A 87 28.12 45.31 6.32
C PRO A 87 27.21 45.84 5.20
N PRO A 88 26.19 46.66 5.52
CA PRO A 88 25.22 47.14 4.54
C PRO A 88 25.80 48.27 3.67
N GLN A 89 25.67 48.15 2.35
CA GLN A 89 25.84 49.27 1.41
C GLN A 89 24.47 49.79 0.95
N PRO A 90 24.31 51.11 0.73
CA PRO A 90 23.00 51.74 0.54
C PRO A 90 22.49 51.62 -0.91
N ALA A 91 21.16 51.61 -1.02
CA ALA A 91 20.41 51.56 -2.27
C ALA A 91 20.53 52.83 -3.11
N GLN A 92 20.63 52.70 -4.44
CA GLN A 92 20.23 53.74 -5.41
C GLN A 92 19.60 53.16 -6.70
N ALA A 93 18.34 53.56 -6.89
CA ALA A 93 17.57 53.92 -8.08
C ALA A 93 17.89 53.41 -9.52
N ALA A 94 16.83 52.85 -10.12
CA ALA A 94 16.21 53.14 -11.43
C ALA A 94 16.96 52.88 -12.77
N GLN A 95 16.43 51.95 -13.59
CA GLN A 95 15.69 52.21 -14.86
C GLN A 95 15.38 50.89 -15.65
N PRO A 96 14.47 50.92 -16.67
CA PRO A 96 13.62 49.78 -17.06
C PRO A 96 14.04 49.06 -18.36
N ALA A 97 13.80 47.74 -18.47
CA ALA A 97 13.60 47.02 -19.74
C ALA A 97 13.18 45.55 -19.56
N ALA A 98 12.18 45.14 -20.36
CA ALA A 98 11.74 43.79 -20.77
C ALA A 98 11.12 42.84 -19.72
N PRO A 99 9.98 42.16 -20.01
CA PRO A 99 9.35 41.22 -19.10
C PRO A 99 10.08 39.86 -19.13
N PRO A 100 10.63 39.36 -18.01
CA PRO A 100 10.92 37.94 -17.87
C PRO A 100 9.63 37.20 -17.49
N ALA A 101 9.43 36.04 -18.13
CA ALA A 101 8.31 35.14 -17.95
C ALA A 101 7.93 34.93 -16.47
N GLU A 102 6.64 35.10 -16.17
CA GLU A 102 6.10 34.84 -14.83
C GLU A 102 6.42 33.41 -14.41
N PRO A 103 7.11 33.17 -13.28
CA PRO A 103 7.07 31.87 -12.65
C PRO A 103 5.63 31.65 -12.17
N VAL A 104 4.96 30.68 -12.79
CA VAL A 104 3.63 30.21 -12.41
C VAL A 104 3.63 30.00 -10.90
N LYS A 105 2.89 30.84 -10.18
CA LYS A 105 2.74 30.75 -8.73
C LYS A 105 2.24 29.34 -8.41
N PRO A 106 2.86 28.59 -7.49
CA PRO A 106 2.21 27.39 -6.97
C PRO A 106 0.89 27.87 -6.35
N VAL A 107 -0.22 27.33 -6.85
CA VAL A 107 -1.54 27.54 -6.27
C VAL A 107 -1.46 27.07 -4.81
N GLN A 108 -1.27 28.03 -3.90
CA GLN A 108 -1.49 27.83 -2.48
C GLN A 108 -3.00 27.67 -2.32
N VAL A 109 -3.44 26.43 -2.23
CA VAL A 109 -4.82 26.12 -1.86
C VAL A 109 -4.95 26.48 -0.40
N ASP A 110 -5.49 27.67 -0.15
CA ASP A 110 -5.76 28.19 1.18
C ASP A 110 -6.78 27.26 1.85
N ARG A 111 -6.32 26.52 2.86
CA ARG A 111 -7.06 25.42 3.49
C ARG A 111 -8.09 25.89 4.52
N ASN A 112 -8.39 27.19 4.53
CA ASN A 112 -9.14 27.85 5.60
C ASN A 112 -10.45 28.52 5.12
N VAL A 113 -11.00 28.10 3.99
CA VAL A 113 -12.35 28.55 3.56
C VAL A 113 -13.42 27.75 4.33
N PRO A 114 -14.26 28.39 5.15
CA PRO A 114 -15.40 27.73 5.78
C PRO A 114 -16.43 27.40 4.69
N GLY A 115 -16.58 26.11 4.40
CA GLY A 115 -17.32 25.60 3.25
C GLY A 115 -16.73 24.33 2.63
N PHE A 116 -15.58 23.85 3.14
CA PHE A 116 -15.07 22.51 2.81
C PHE A 116 -16.01 21.46 3.39
N VAL A 117 -17.10 21.19 2.68
CA VAL A 117 -17.93 20.02 2.90
C VAL A 117 -16.97 18.83 2.77
N GLU A 118 -16.96 17.92 3.73
CA GLU A 118 -16.32 16.61 3.55
C GLU A 118 -17.03 15.92 2.38
N GLU A 119 -16.62 16.22 1.15
CA GLU A 119 -17.19 15.62 -0.05
C GLU A 119 -16.68 14.18 -0.11
N ASP A 120 -17.61 13.24 -0.04
CA ASP A 120 -17.30 11.83 -0.24
C ASP A 120 -16.81 11.63 -1.68
N ALA A 121 -15.59 11.11 -1.83
CA ALA A 121 -15.08 10.74 -3.14
C ALA A 121 -15.84 9.51 -3.63
N LYS A 122 -16.73 9.72 -4.60
CA LYS A 122 -17.44 8.65 -5.30
C LYS A 122 -16.54 8.09 -6.37
N ALA A 123 -16.16 6.83 -6.28
CA ALA A 123 -15.25 6.21 -7.21
C ALA A 123 -15.60 4.75 -7.50
N ALA A 124 -15.34 4.31 -8.73
CA ALA A 124 -15.43 2.92 -9.15
C ALA A 124 -14.06 2.25 -9.03
N VAL A 125 -14.00 1.08 -8.41
CA VAL A 125 -12.75 0.32 -8.24
C VAL A 125 -12.36 -0.32 -9.57
N GLU A 126 -11.21 0.07 -10.13
CA GLU A 126 -10.66 -0.57 -11.34
C GLU A 126 -9.74 -1.72 -10.98
N ALA A 127 -8.83 -1.52 -10.02
CA ALA A 127 -7.83 -2.51 -9.63
C ALA A 127 -7.42 -2.38 -8.17
N ILE A 128 -7.02 -3.50 -7.56
CA ILE A 128 -6.47 -3.56 -6.20
C ILE A 128 -5.03 -4.05 -6.32
N ALA A 129 -4.09 -3.21 -5.89
CA ALA A 129 -2.67 -3.48 -5.87
C ALA A 129 -2.16 -3.48 -4.42
N LYS A 130 -1.28 -4.42 -4.12
CA LYS A 130 -0.68 -4.54 -2.78
C LYS A 130 0.49 -3.56 -2.58
N GLU A 131 1.08 -3.09 -3.69
CA GLU A 131 2.22 -2.19 -3.68
C GLU A 131 2.21 -1.33 -4.96
N ILE A 132 2.48 -0.03 -4.83
CA ILE A 132 2.67 0.90 -5.95
C ILE A 132 3.92 1.73 -5.66
N SER A 133 4.79 1.89 -6.66
CA SER A 133 5.95 2.76 -6.59
C SER A 133 5.50 4.23 -6.63
N LEU A 134 5.60 4.91 -5.49
CA LEU A 134 5.14 6.29 -5.31
C LEU A 134 6.34 7.23 -5.28
N SER A 135 6.35 8.22 -6.18
CA SER A 135 7.37 9.27 -6.19
C SER A 135 6.94 10.38 -5.24
N VAL A 136 7.61 10.48 -4.09
CA VAL A 136 7.39 11.51 -3.06
C VAL A 136 6.11 11.32 -2.25
N LEU A 137 6.23 10.67 -1.09
CA LEU A 137 5.27 10.85 0.00
C LEU A 137 5.79 11.97 0.89
N SER A 138 5.05 13.08 0.97
CA SER A 138 5.12 13.87 2.19
C SER A 138 4.35 13.10 3.26
N ASP A 139 4.99 12.82 4.40
CA ASP A 139 4.43 12.14 5.57
C ASP A 139 3.29 12.98 6.20
N ASN A 140 2.16 13.10 5.48
CA ASN A 140 1.02 13.95 5.84
C ASN A 140 0.08 13.26 6.86
N GLY A 141 0.65 12.44 7.75
CA GLY A 141 -0.09 11.71 8.79
C GLY A 141 -0.82 10.47 8.26
N CYS A 142 -0.33 9.86 7.18
CA CYS A 142 -0.86 8.62 6.65
C CYS A 142 0.08 7.44 6.95
N PRO A 143 -0.48 6.29 7.35
CA PRO A 143 0.28 5.10 7.77
C PRO A 143 1.19 4.60 6.65
N ASN A 144 2.33 4.00 6.96
CA ASN A 144 3.15 3.34 5.92
C ASN A 144 2.58 1.98 5.45
N ASN A 145 1.49 1.51 6.06
CA ASN A 145 0.85 0.25 5.73
C ASN A 145 -0.56 0.48 5.19
N GLY A 146 -0.88 -0.11 4.04
CA GLY A 146 -2.21 -0.08 3.44
C GLY A 146 -2.20 -0.66 2.04
N ASP A 147 -3.35 -1.14 1.59
CA ASP A 147 -3.54 -1.60 0.21
C ASP A 147 -3.83 -0.40 -0.69
N TYR A 148 -3.38 -0.49 -1.94
CA TYR A 148 -3.58 0.55 -2.94
C TYR A 148 -4.70 0.16 -3.89
N VAL A 149 -5.75 0.95 -3.94
CA VAL A 149 -6.87 0.74 -4.83
C VAL A 149 -6.81 1.80 -5.91
N THR A 150 -6.66 1.37 -7.17
CA THR A 150 -6.82 2.26 -8.31
C THR A 150 -8.32 2.41 -8.56
N VAL A 151 -8.78 3.65 -8.50
CA VAL A 151 -10.18 3.97 -8.69
C VAL A 151 -10.35 5.04 -9.76
N LYS A 152 -11.49 4.97 -10.43
CA LYS A 152 -11.96 5.98 -11.37
C LYS A 152 -13.02 6.83 -10.69
N LEU A 153 -12.82 8.15 -10.65
CA LEU A 153 -13.77 9.07 -10.03
C LEU A 153 -15.09 9.09 -10.79
N LEU A 154 -16.20 8.89 -10.08
CA LEU A 154 -17.57 8.98 -10.62
C LEU A 154 -18.13 10.40 -10.53
N ALA A 155 -17.53 11.25 -9.69
CA ALA A 155 -17.84 12.65 -9.51
C ALA A 155 -16.54 13.47 -9.38
N PRO A 156 -16.55 14.77 -9.69
CA PRO A 156 -15.40 15.64 -9.45
C PRO A 156 -14.99 15.59 -7.97
N PHE A 157 -13.69 15.53 -7.70
CA PHE A 157 -13.17 15.43 -6.34
C PHE A 157 -11.80 16.11 -6.24
N ASP A 158 -11.61 16.99 -5.24
CA ASP A 158 -10.32 17.67 -4.97
C ASP A 158 -9.70 18.37 -6.20
N GLY A 159 -10.57 18.97 -7.02
CA GLY A 159 -10.19 19.65 -8.27
C GLY A 159 -9.86 18.72 -9.45
N LEU A 160 -10.10 17.42 -9.33
CA LEU A 160 -10.07 16.49 -10.45
C LEU A 160 -11.46 16.35 -11.08
N ASP A 161 -11.49 16.21 -12.40
CA ASP A 161 -12.70 15.93 -13.16
C ASP A 161 -13.30 14.55 -12.87
N LYS A 162 -14.58 14.42 -13.21
CA LYS A 162 -15.22 13.11 -13.37
C LYS A 162 -14.38 12.25 -14.35
N ASP A 163 -14.30 10.96 -14.09
CA ASP A 163 -13.52 9.97 -14.83
C ASP A 163 -12.00 10.03 -14.63
N ALA A 164 -11.48 10.95 -13.81
CA ALA A 164 -10.07 10.98 -13.47
C ALA A 164 -9.67 9.74 -12.64
N ARG A 165 -8.47 9.22 -12.94
CA ARG A 165 -7.88 8.11 -12.19
C ARG A 165 -7.14 8.63 -10.97
N VAL A 166 -7.39 7.99 -9.84
CA VAL A 166 -6.68 8.26 -8.59
C VAL A 166 -6.35 6.95 -7.88
N ILE A 167 -5.31 6.99 -7.07
CA ILE A 167 -4.88 5.86 -6.26
C ILE A 167 -5.28 6.14 -4.81
N LEU A 168 -5.99 5.22 -4.20
CA LEU A 168 -6.39 5.29 -2.79
C LEU A 168 -5.56 4.32 -1.98
N ARG A 169 -4.85 4.82 -0.97
CA ARG A 169 -4.19 4.03 0.05
C ARG A 169 -5.13 3.85 1.24
N ILE A 170 -5.55 2.63 1.48
CA ILE A 170 -6.56 2.33 2.51
C ILE A 170 -5.96 1.47 3.61
N GLN A 171 -6.13 1.94 4.84
CA GLN A 171 -5.63 1.28 6.04
C GLN A 171 -6.68 0.28 6.53
N ASN A 172 -6.33 -1.02 6.54
CA ASN A 172 -7.24 -2.17 6.74
C ASN A 172 -8.29 -2.35 5.64
N LEU A 173 -8.06 -3.36 4.80
CA LEU A 173 -9.01 -3.85 3.81
C LEU A 173 -10.17 -4.65 4.45
N SER A 174 -10.75 -4.19 5.57
CA SER A 174 -12.12 -4.61 5.95
C SER A 174 -13.14 -3.89 5.05
N LEU A 175 -12.78 -3.75 3.79
CA LEU A 175 -13.59 -3.21 2.72
C LEU A 175 -14.55 -4.34 2.37
N GLY A 176 -15.86 -4.13 2.55
CA GLY A 176 -16.86 -5.12 2.17
C GLY A 176 -16.81 -5.44 0.67
N PRO A 177 -17.74 -4.95 -0.16
CA PRO A 177 -17.81 -5.31 -1.57
C PRO A 177 -16.79 -4.57 -2.45
N THR A 178 -15.54 -4.33 -2.02
CA THR A 178 -14.46 -3.85 -2.91
C THR A 178 -14.00 -4.96 -3.84
N ARG A 179 -14.82 -5.23 -4.85
CA ARG A 179 -14.38 -5.99 -6.02
C ARG A 179 -14.04 -5.01 -7.12
N PRO A 180 -13.12 -5.33 -8.04
CA PRO A 180 -13.04 -4.64 -9.32
C PRO A 180 -14.45 -4.52 -9.91
N GLY A 181 -14.86 -3.29 -10.26
CA GLY A 181 -16.22 -2.96 -10.70
C GLY A 181 -17.20 -2.50 -9.60
N ALA A 182 -16.76 -2.41 -8.34
CA ALA A 182 -17.59 -1.88 -7.26
C ALA A 182 -17.57 -0.35 -7.22
N ASN A 183 -18.75 0.24 -7.00
CA ASN A 183 -18.92 1.67 -6.81
C ASN A 183 -18.92 1.99 -5.32
N LEU A 184 -18.00 2.85 -4.89
CA LEU A 184 -17.78 3.17 -3.48
C LEU A 184 -17.69 4.66 -3.26
N ALA A 185 -18.14 5.11 -2.10
CA ALA A 185 -17.95 6.45 -1.60
C ALA A 185 -16.92 6.42 -0.47
N PHE A 186 -15.87 7.24 -0.57
CA PHE A 186 -14.80 7.31 0.41
C PHE A 186 -14.85 8.66 1.15
N SER A 187 -14.97 8.61 2.47
CA SER A 187 -14.93 9.80 3.32
C SER A 187 -13.52 10.02 3.90
N GLY A 188 -13.20 11.28 4.20
CA GLY A 188 -11.97 11.64 4.91
C GLY A 188 -10.67 11.35 4.14
N LEU A 189 -10.71 11.39 2.81
CA LEU A 189 -9.50 11.24 1.98
C LEU A 189 -8.57 12.45 2.11
N ARG A 190 -7.27 12.17 2.27
CA ARG A 190 -6.21 13.19 2.31
C ARG A 190 -5.24 12.99 1.16
N ARG A 191 -4.85 14.07 0.48
CA ARG A 191 -3.85 14.03 -0.58
C ARG A 191 -2.47 13.68 0.00
N LEU A 192 -1.89 12.60 -0.50
CA LEU A 192 -0.59 12.08 -0.08
C LEU A 192 0.54 12.53 -1.02
N GLY A 193 0.27 12.55 -2.32
CA GLY A 193 1.25 12.89 -3.35
C GLY A 193 0.77 12.55 -4.76
N ARG A 194 1.74 12.37 -5.67
CA ARG A 194 1.50 11.91 -7.04
C ARG A 194 2.44 10.74 -7.35
N THR A 195 2.00 9.81 -8.18
CA THR A 195 2.89 8.80 -8.79
C THR A 195 3.81 9.45 -9.82
N PRO A 196 4.90 8.78 -10.24
CA PRO A 196 5.71 9.25 -11.35
C PRO A 196 4.90 9.44 -12.65
N ASP A 197 3.80 8.71 -12.81
CA ASP A 197 2.85 8.84 -13.92
C ASP A 197 1.90 10.05 -13.78
N GLY A 198 2.06 10.87 -12.73
CA GLY A 198 1.23 12.04 -12.47
C GLY A 198 -0.12 11.74 -11.81
N THR A 199 -0.45 10.47 -11.56
CA THR A 199 -1.72 10.06 -10.91
C THR A 199 -1.71 10.47 -9.45
N PHE A 200 -2.77 11.14 -8.99
CA PHE A 200 -2.89 11.58 -7.61
C PHE A 200 -3.14 10.42 -6.65
N VAL A 201 -2.51 10.51 -5.49
CA VAL A 201 -2.57 9.48 -4.45
C VAL A 201 -3.20 10.09 -3.22
N TYR A 202 -4.25 9.44 -2.74
CA TYR A 202 -4.98 9.80 -1.55
C TYR A 202 -4.84 8.72 -0.49
N CYS A 203 -4.95 9.08 0.77
CA CYS A 203 -4.99 8.14 1.88
C CYS A 203 -6.23 8.39 2.73
N GLY A 204 -6.89 7.32 3.15
CA GLY A 204 -8.08 7.37 3.99
C GLY A 204 -7.98 6.41 5.17
N ARG A 205 -8.63 6.76 6.29
CA ARG A 205 -8.75 5.88 7.46
C ARG A 205 -9.82 4.79 7.34
N GLY A 206 -10.33 4.55 6.13
CA GLY A 206 -10.96 3.27 5.77
C GLY A 206 -12.43 3.14 6.11
N GLN A 207 -13.27 4.12 5.74
CA GLN A 207 -14.69 3.84 5.52
C GLN A 207 -15.03 4.06 4.05
N ALA A 208 -15.35 2.95 3.38
CA ALA A 208 -15.86 2.94 2.03
C ALA A 208 -17.31 2.45 2.08
N PHE A 209 -18.24 3.25 1.59
CA PHE A 209 -19.66 2.93 1.58
C PHE A 209 -20.07 2.46 0.19
N PRO A 210 -20.92 1.42 0.06
CA PRO A 210 -21.47 1.05 -1.23
C PRO A 210 -22.26 2.22 -1.81
N TYR A 211 -21.84 2.69 -2.98
CA TYR A 211 -22.50 3.79 -3.68
C TYR A 211 -23.28 3.23 -4.86
N LYS A 212 -24.59 3.41 -4.86
CA LYS A 212 -25.41 3.11 -6.04
C LYS A 212 -25.40 4.37 -6.90
N ALA A 213 -24.68 4.32 -8.02
CA ALA A 213 -24.76 5.39 -9.01
C ALA A 213 -26.23 5.54 -9.46
N PRO A 214 -26.74 6.78 -9.59
CA PRO A 214 -28.10 7.03 -10.06
C PRO A 214 -28.31 6.53 -11.50
#